data_AF-A0A1I3KVZ7-F1
#
_entry.id   AF-A0A1I3KVZ7-F1
#
_cell.length_a   1.000
_cell.length_b   1.000
_cell.length_c   1.000
_cell.angle_alpha   90.00
_cell.angle_beta   90.00
_cell.angle_gamma   90.00
#
_symmetry.space_group_name_H-M   'P 1'
#
loop_
_entity.id
_entity.type
_entity.pdbx_description
1 polymer ?
#
loop_
_entity_poly.entity_id
_entity_poly.type
_entity_poly.pdbx_seq_one_letter_code
_entity_poly.pdbx_strand_id
1 'polypeptide(L)'
;MRCGHKISPNDLPDLVTFADMRDPSSVIEVDRNDLQGSLGTNITWNEVAIESTDEPITRGIEHDLPWIPTYFQNNLRLDRSSLTGEQTIANRLSWWDFIQSSELKGNN
;
A
#
# COMPACT_ATOMS: atom_id res chain seq x y z
N MET A 1 13.99 9.47 21.66
CA MET A 1 14.59 10.37 20.65
C MET A 1 14.08 9.88 19.31
N ARG A 2 13.39 10.73 18.56
CA ARG A 2 12.93 10.42 17.20
C ARG A 2 14.10 10.64 16.24
N CYS A 3 14.60 9.58 15.60
CA CYS A 3 15.65 9.68 14.59
C CYS A 3 15.06 9.28 13.24
N GLY A 4 14.75 10.28 12.42
CA GLY A 4 14.46 10.09 11.00
C GLY A 4 15.77 9.87 10.25
N HIS A 5 15.85 8.79 9.47
CA HIS A 5 16.94 8.54 8.54
C HIS A 5 16.49 8.91 7.13
N LYS A 6 17.14 9.90 6.53
CA LYS A 6 16.91 10.26 5.12
C LYS A 6 17.39 9.12 4.24
N ILE A 7 16.58 8.75 3.25
CA ILE A 7 16.90 7.68 2.31
C ILE A 7 16.87 8.17 0.87
N SER A 8 17.57 7.47 -0.02
CA SER A 8 17.53 7.73 -1.45
C SER A 8 16.23 7.19 -2.06
N PRO A 9 15.71 7.76 -3.16
CA PRO A 9 14.62 7.14 -3.92
C PRO A 9 14.90 5.69 -4.35
N ASN A 10 16.17 5.29 -4.46
CA ASN A 10 16.54 3.90 -4.77
C ASN A 10 16.32 2.92 -3.60
N ASP A 11 16.25 3.45 -2.37
CA ASP A 11 16.05 2.70 -1.13
C ASP A 11 14.58 2.76 -0.67
N LEU A 12 13.70 3.37 -1.48
CA LEU A 12 12.27 3.37 -1.22
C LEU A 12 11.72 1.95 -1.22
N PRO A 13 10.76 1.64 -0.34
CA PRO A 13 9.95 0.44 -0.50
C PRO A 13 9.17 0.51 -1.81
N ASP A 14 8.64 -0.62 -2.25
CA ASP A 14 7.71 -0.66 -3.36
C ASP A 14 6.45 0.17 -3.03
N LEU A 15 6.00 0.99 -3.97
CA LEU A 15 4.89 1.91 -3.79
C LEU A 15 3.77 1.62 -4.79
N VAL A 16 2.54 1.71 -4.31
CA VAL A 16 1.33 1.64 -5.14
C VAL A 16 0.42 2.81 -4.80
N THR A 17 -0.39 3.21 -5.78
CA THR A 17 -1.48 4.16 -5.63
C THR A 17 -2.77 3.59 -6.22
N PHE A 18 -3.90 4.22 -5.98
CA PHE A 18 -5.19 3.84 -6.54
C PHE A 18 -5.77 5.02 -7.30
N ALA A 19 -6.18 4.82 -8.56
CA ALA A 19 -6.89 5.86 -9.30
C ALA A 19 -8.31 6.10 -8.76
N ASP A 20 -8.96 5.07 -8.20
CA ASP A 20 -10.19 5.17 -7.41
C ASP A 20 -10.07 4.30 -6.15
N MET A 21 -10.03 4.91 -4.97
CA MET A 21 -9.93 4.20 -3.69
C MET A 21 -11.08 3.20 -3.44
N ARG A 22 -12.19 3.32 -4.16
CA ARG A 22 -13.34 2.40 -4.08
C ARG A 22 -13.23 1.22 -5.05
N ASP A 23 -12.32 1.29 -6.01
CA ASP A 23 -12.03 0.20 -6.94
C ASP A 23 -10.62 -0.37 -6.65
N PRO A 24 -10.52 -1.53 -5.97
CA PRO A 24 -9.22 -2.17 -5.68
C PRO A 24 -8.39 -2.47 -6.92
N SER A 25 -9.04 -2.60 -8.08
CA SER A 25 -8.35 -2.89 -9.33
C SER A 25 -7.86 -1.68 -10.11
N SER A 26 -8.10 -0.49 -9.55
CA SER A 26 -7.50 0.75 -10.02
C SER A 26 -6.08 0.96 -9.48
N VAL A 27 -5.49 -0.09 -8.87
CA VAL A 27 -4.11 -0.06 -8.37
C VAL A 27 -3.15 0.23 -9.51
N ILE A 28 -2.19 1.11 -9.24
CA ILE A 28 -1.13 1.52 -10.15
C ILE A 28 0.18 1.40 -9.38
N GLU A 29 1.15 0.70 -9.96
CA GLU A 29 2.51 0.68 -9.43
C GLU A 29 3.17 2.04 -9.67
N VAL A 30 3.78 2.59 -8.63
CA VAL A 30 4.46 3.89 -8.71
C VAL A 30 5.89 3.64 -9.19
N ASP A 31 6.18 4.03 -10.44
CA ASP A 31 7.56 4.05 -10.91
C ASP A 31 8.33 5.14 -10.17
N ARG A 32 9.22 4.71 -9.27
CA ARG A 32 10.09 5.60 -8.48
C ARG A 32 10.99 6.49 -9.33
N ASN A 33 11.28 6.10 -10.58
CA ASN A 33 12.07 6.86 -11.54
C ASN A 33 11.20 7.79 -12.42
N ASP A 34 9.89 7.57 -12.45
CA ASP A 34 8.91 8.39 -13.18
C ASP A 34 7.62 8.60 -12.36
N LEU A 35 7.71 9.49 -11.38
CA LEU A 35 6.54 9.84 -10.57
C LEU A 35 5.47 10.56 -11.37
N GLN A 36 5.83 11.25 -12.44
CA GLN A 36 4.85 12.00 -13.21
C GLN A 36 3.92 11.06 -14.00
N GLY A 37 4.45 9.92 -14.45
CA GLY A 37 3.67 8.87 -15.08
C GLY A 37 2.62 8.24 -14.17
N SER A 38 2.89 8.14 -12.86
CA SER A 38 2.03 7.42 -11.91
C SER A 38 1.22 8.32 -10.96
N LEU A 39 1.76 9.47 -10.56
CA LEU A 39 1.17 10.38 -9.57
C LEU A 39 0.65 11.69 -10.17
N GLY A 40 0.94 11.96 -11.45
CA GLY A 40 0.48 13.13 -12.19
C GLY A 40 1.55 14.19 -12.45
N THR A 41 1.21 15.16 -13.30
CA THR A 41 2.16 16.14 -13.81
C THR A 41 2.73 17.04 -12.71
N ASN A 42 4.02 17.36 -12.81
CA ASN A 42 4.79 18.19 -11.87
C ASN A 42 4.97 17.59 -10.46
N ILE A 43 4.80 16.27 -10.29
CA ILE A 43 5.13 15.57 -9.04
C ILE A 43 6.60 15.15 -9.05
N THR A 44 7.32 15.47 -7.97
CA THR A 44 8.72 15.09 -7.73
C THR A 44 8.93 14.74 -6.26
N TRP A 45 9.90 13.87 -5.97
CA TRP A 45 10.36 13.65 -4.60
C TRP A 45 10.95 14.94 -4.03
N ASN A 46 10.42 15.41 -2.91
CA ASN A 46 11.01 16.52 -2.16
C ASN A 46 12.00 16.01 -1.10
N GLU A 47 11.54 15.07 -0.27
CA GLU A 47 12.35 14.41 0.75
C GLU A 47 11.70 13.05 1.08
N VAL A 48 12.54 12.05 1.35
CA VAL A 48 12.11 10.75 1.86
C VAL A 48 12.90 10.42 3.12
N ALA A 49 12.19 10.13 4.20
CA ALA A 49 12.79 9.72 5.47
C ALA A 49 12.01 8.56 6.08
N ILE A 50 12.73 7.63 6.72
CA ILE A 50 12.16 6.58 7.55
C ILE A 50 12.38 6.97 9.00
N GLU A 51 11.33 6.91 9.81
CA GLU A 51 11.39 7.25 11.23
C GLU A 51 10.85 6.09 12.07
N SER A 52 11.60 5.70 13.11
CA SER A 52 11.07 4.82 14.15
C SER A 52 10.29 5.66 15.15
N THR A 53 9.02 5.32 15.36
CA THR A 53 8.11 6.03 16.27
C THR A 53 7.62 5.09 17.37
N ASP A 54 7.47 5.64 18.59
CA ASP A 54 6.80 4.99 19.73
C ASP A 54 5.30 5.31 19.76
N GLU A 55 4.80 6.05 18.76
CA GLU A 55 3.38 6.35 18.62
C GLU A 55 2.57 5.05 18.47
N PRO A 56 1.35 5.02 19.02
CA PRO A 56 0.48 3.86 18.86
C PRO A 56 0.17 3.65 17.38
N ILE A 57 0.04 2.37 17.01
CA ILE A 57 -0.42 1.97 15.67
C ILE A 57 -1.73 2.69 15.35
N THR A 58 -1.75 3.40 14.22
CA THR A 58 -2.96 4.01 13.67
C THR A 58 -3.88 2.95 13.10
N ARG A 59 -5.18 3.10 13.33
CA ARG A 59 -6.25 2.19 12.85
C ARG A 59 -7.25 2.97 12.00
N GLY A 60 -8.07 2.28 11.23
CA GLY A 60 -9.14 2.90 10.44
C GLY A 60 -8.92 2.90 8.93
N ILE A 61 -7.89 2.22 8.41
CA ILE A 61 -7.67 2.08 6.96
C ILE A 61 -8.87 1.40 6.26
N GLU A 62 -9.62 0.59 6.99
CA GLU A 62 -10.87 -0.03 6.58
C GLU A 62 -12.01 0.97 6.32
N HIS A 63 -11.93 2.19 6.87
CA HIS A 63 -12.90 3.25 6.55
C HIS A 63 -12.60 3.87 5.19
N ASP A 64 -11.33 4.00 4.84
CA ASP A 64 -10.88 4.58 3.58
C ASP A 64 -10.89 3.54 2.44
N LEU A 65 -10.60 2.27 2.76
CA LEU A 65 -10.54 1.13 1.85
C LEU A 65 -11.46 -0.01 2.35
N PRO A 66 -12.80 0.17 2.30
CA PRO A 66 -13.77 -0.74 2.91
C PRO A 66 -13.83 -2.13 2.26
N TRP A 67 -13.25 -2.28 1.08
CA TRP A 67 -13.21 -3.55 0.35
C TRP A 67 -12.12 -4.50 0.85
N ILE A 68 -11.12 -4.07 1.63
CA ILE A 68 -9.97 -4.90 2.03
C ILE A 68 -10.42 -6.26 2.62
N PRO A 69 -11.30 -6.33 3.64
CA PRO A 69 -11.62 -7.62 4.26
C PRO A 69 -12.32 -8.60 3.30
N THR A 70 -13.22 -8.11 2.44
CA THR A 70 -14.04 -8.95 1.57
C THR A 70 -13.36 -9.28 0.24
N TYR A 71 -12.55 -8.36 -0.29
CA TYR A 71 -11.89 -8.53 -1.58
C TYR A 71 -10.89 -9.69 -1.56
N PHE A 72 -10.01 -9.72 -0.56
CA PHE A 72 -9.01 -10.77 -0.40
C PHE A 72 -9.60 -12.11 0.05
N GLN A 73 -10.71 -12.12 0.81
CA GLN A 73 -11.43 -13.36 1.15
C GLN A 73 -11.96 -14.10 -0.08
N ASN A 74 -12.25 -13.38 -1.16
CA ASN A 74 -12.68 -13.95 -2.43
C ASN A 74 -11.51 -14.40 -3.33
N ASN A 75 -10.27 -14.45 -2.80
CA ASN A 75 -9.04 -14.73 -3.54
C ASN A 75 -8.78 -13.75 -4.71
N LEU A 76 -9.32 -12.53 -4.62
CA LEU A 76 -9.05 -11.48 -5.60
C LEU A 76 -7.73 -10.78 -5.28
N ARG A 77 -6.99 -10.43 -6.32
CA ARG A 77 -5.73 -9.67 -6.26
C ARG A 77 -5.96 -8.28 -6.82
N LEU A 78 -5.19 -7.31 -6.34
CA LEU A 78 -5.38 -5.90 -6.73
C LEU A 78 -5.17 -5.72 -8.23
N ASP A 79 -4.29 -6.49 -8.88
CA ASP A 79 -4.10 -6.44 -10.33
C ASP A 79 -5.08 -7.33 -11.14
N ARG A 80 -6.09 -7.90 -10.47
CA ARG A 80 -7.04 -8.89 -11.02
C ARG A 80 -6.40 -10.16 -11.58
N SER A 81 -5.11 -10.39 -11.34
CA SER A 81 -4.43 -11.59 -11.82
C SER A 81 -4.78 -12.82 -10.98
N SER A 82 -4.53 -14.02 -11.54
CA SER A 82 -4.59 -15.26 -10.76
C SER A 82 -3.30 -15.43 -9.95
N LEU A 83 -3.35 -16.22 -8.87
CA LEU A 83 -2.21 -16.56 -8.01
C LEU A 83 -0.99 -17.12 -8.77
N THR A 84 -1.18 -17.58 -10.00
CA THR A 84 -0.16 -18.18 -10.87
C THR A 84 0.31 -17.24 -11.99
N GLY A 85 -0.19 -16.00 -12.05
CA GLY A 85 0.19 -14.99 -13.03
C GLY A 85 1.50 -14.27 -12.68
N GLU A 86 1.89 -13.33 -13.55
CA GLU A 86 3.08 -12.50 -13.36
C GLU A 86 3.11 -11.86 -11.96
N GLN A 87 4.29 -11.86 -11.35
CA GLN A 87 4.54 -11.45 -9.96
C GLN A 87 4.66 -9.92 -9.84
N THR A 88 3.63 -9.18 -10.25
CA THR A 88 3.59 -7.72 -10.04
C THR A 88 3.55 -7.41 -8.54
N ILE A 89 4.02 -6.23 -8.13
CA ILE A 89 3.94 -5.80 -6.72
C ILE A 89 2.49 -5.80 -6.24
N ALA A 90 1.55 -5.39 -7.09
CA ALA A 90 0.12 -5.42 -6.82
C ALA A 90 -0.43 -6.86 -6.57
N ASN A 91 0.20 -7.88 -7.12
CA ASN A 91 -0.16 -9.29 -6.90
C ASN A 91 0.35 -9.84 -5.54
N ARG A 92 1.39 -9.22 -4.97
CA ARG A 92 1.97 -9.66 -3.69
C ARG A 92 1.18 -9.18 -2.48
N LEU A 93 0.47 -8.07 -2.61
CA LEU A 93 -0.35 -7.51 -1.54
C LEU A 93 -1.55 -8.42 -1.21
N SER A 94 -1.81 -8.58 0.08
CA SER A 94 -2.86 -9.39 0.67
C SER A 94 -3.49 -8.68 1.87
N TRP A 95 -4.61 -9.17 2.37
CA TRP A 95 -5.24 -8.58 3.56
C TRP A 95 -4.33 -8.51 4.80
N TRP A 96 -3.35 -9.41 4.93
CA TRP A 96 -2.39 -9.42 6.04
C TRP A 96 -1.42 -8.23 6.01
N ASP A 97 -1.23 -7.62 4.85
CA ASP A 97 -0.37 -6.44 4.69
C ASP A 97 -1.05 -5.15 5.15
N PHE A 98 -2.38 -5.19 5.32
CA PHE A 98 -3.20 -4.05 5.74
C PHE A 98 -3.81 -4.21 7.13
N ILE A 99 -4.20 -5.45 7.51
CA ILE A 99 -4.91 -5.73 8.75
C ILE A 99 -4.00 -6.51 9.69
N GLN A 100 -3.74 -5.95 10.87
CA GLN A 100 -2.96 -6.65 11.89
C GLN A 100 -3.79 -7.74 12.57
N SER A 101 -3.16 -8.87 12.91
CA SER A 101 -3.86 -10.00 13.54
C SER A 101 -4.54 -9.67 14.88
N SER A 102 -4.09 -8.63 15.59
CA SER A 102 -4.76 -8.11 16.79
C SER A 102 -6.10 -7.45 16.51
N GLU A 103 -6.36 -7.01 15.27
CA GLU A 103 -7.61 -6.36 14.84
C GLU A 103 -8.70 -7.37 14.49
N LEU A 104 -8.32 -8.64 14.26
CA LEU A 104 -9.26 -9.73 14.02
C LEU A 104 -9.90 -10.27 15.31
N LYS A 105 -9.40 -9.87 16.48
CA LYS A 105 -9.92 -10.26 17.81
C LYS A 105 -10.86 -9.19 18.38
N GLY A 106 -11.94 -8.92 17.66
CA GLY A 106 -12.98 -7.96 18.10
C GLY A 106 -14.41 -8.48 18.07
N ASN A 107 -14.65 -9.68 17.52
CA ASN A 107 -16.00 -10.21 17.31
C ASN A 107 -16.10 -11.67 17.80
N ASN A 108 -16.10 -11.88 19.12
CA ASN A 108 -16.74 -13.04 19.74
C ASN A 108 -17.10 -12.76 21.20
#